data_AF-A0AAN6E5S9-F1
#
_entry.id   AF-A0AAN6E5S9-F1
#
_cell.length_a   1.000
_cell.length_b   1.000
_cell.length_c   1.000
_cell.angle_alpha   90.00
_cell.angle_beta   90.00
_cell.angle_gamma   90.00
#
_symmetry.space_group_name_H-M   'P 1'
#
loop_
_entity.id
_entity.type
_entity.pdbx_description
1 polymer ?
#
loop_
_entity_poly.entity_id
_entity_poly.type
_entity_poly.pdbx_seq_one_letter_code
_entity_poly.pdbx_strand_id
1 'polypeptide(L)'
;MSGTSTSGTNGTVVISGPDVVQTSDFYVKAGILHPVTIGSIAVIALFAYLRLGSNRSIAPITIFDWLINVALGSTLAGIVNGNSLVRGLLSLGTMLGFQFITSTMACRFNGHLSWLFQSPPLVIAFRGMMLTEVMKKHRISNTDLNAALRAQNVVNICQVECAIIEPNGTITVFTSKELEDAKVSPDVLLAVPAYKALVDEENGLGGVRPGKTRSEDEEQTPESSKENCACSDMDEAAKKAS
;
A
#
# COMPACT_ATOMS: atom_id res chain seq x y z
N MET A 1 -67.15 -10.82 -32.25
CA MET A 1 -67.67 -9.53 -32.74
C MET A 1 -67.45 -8.54 -31.60
N SER A 2 -66.57 -7.55 -31.62
CA SER A 2 -65.97 -6.79 -32.73
C SER A 2 -64.57 -6.33 -32.32
N GLY A 3 -63.55 -6.64 -33.12
CA GLY A 3 -62.21 -6.08 -32.93
C GLY A 3 -62.12 -4.72 -33.62
N THR A 4 -61.83 -3.66 -32.88
CA THR A 4 -61.56 -2.33 -33.44
C THR A 4 -60.14 -2.29 -34.00
N SER A 5 -60.01 -2.34 -35.32
CA SER A 5 -58.75 -2.11 -36.03
C SER A 5 -58.56 -0.63 -36.29
N THR A 6 -57.67 0.04 -35.57
CA THR A 6 -57.20 1.38 -35.94
C THR A 6 -55.96 1.23 -36.82
N SER A 7 -56.10 1.56 -38.10
CA SER A 7 -55.01 1.58 -39.08
C SER A 7 -54.07 2.74 -38.80
N GLY A 8 -52.88 2.47 -38.26
CA GLY A 8 -51.80 3.46 -38.17
C GLY A 8 -51.22 3.76 -39.55
N THR A 9 -50.85 5.02 -39.78
CA THR A 9 -50.38 5.58 -41.07
C THR A 9 -49.07 4.98 -41.61
N ASN A 10 -48.49 3.96 -40.96
CA ASN A 10 -47.26 3.27 -41.36
C ASN A 10 -47.41 1.74 -41.52
N GLY A 11 -48.64 1.22 -41.68
CA GLY A 11 -48.86 -0.20 -41.97
C GLY A 11 -48.65 -1.15 -40.78
N THR A 12 -48.54 -0.64 -39.56
CA THR A 12 -48.43 -1.44 -38.33
C THR A 12 -49.80 -1.69 -37.72
N VAL A 13 -50.19 -2.97 -37.62
CA VAL A 13 -51.39 -3.41 -36.92
C VAL A 13 -51.05 -3.58 -35.45
N VAL A 14 -51.55 -2.68 -34.59
CA VAL A 14 -51.40 -2.81 -33.13
C VAL A 14 -52.56 -3.65 -32.59
N ILE A 15 -52.31 -4.94 -32.36
CA ILE A 15 -53.27 -5.85 -31.72
C ILE A 15 -53.15 -5.66 -30.21
N SER A 16 -54.04 -4.88 -29.61
CA SER A 16 -54.15 -4.76 -28.15
C SER A 16 -55.12 -5.83 -27.63
N GLY A 17 -54.59 -6.88 -27.02
CA GLY A 17 -55.37 -7.91 -26.31
C GLY A 17 -54.78 -8.15 -24.91
N PRO A 18 -55.58 -8.61 -23.93
CA PRO A 18 -55.14 -8.79 -22.53
C PRO A 18 -54.04 -9.84 -22.33
N ASP A 19 -53.72 -10.65 -23.35
CA ASP A 19 -52.66 -11.67 -23.34
C ASP A 19 -51.45 -11.32 -24.22
N VAL A 20 -51.30 -10.07 -24.67
CA VAL A 20 -50.06 -9.66 -25.35
C VAL A 20 -48.93 -9.53 -24.34
N VAL A 21 -48.16 -10.61 -24.20
CA VAL A 21 -46.84 -10.60 -23.56
C VAL A 21 -46.01 -9.51 -24.24
N GLN A 22 -45.88 -8.35 -23.59
CA GLN A 22 -45.14 -7.24 -24.16
C GLN A 22 -43.68 -7.66 -24.29
N THR A 23 -43.18 -7.65 -25.53
CA THR A 23 -41.79 -8.00 -25.86
C THR A 23 -40.77 -7.09 -25.13
N SER A 24 -41.19 -5.93 -24.64
CA SER A 24 -40.43 -5.04 -23.77
C SER A 24 -40.03 -5.69 -22.45
N ASP A 25 -40.93 -6.42 -21.77
CA ASP A 25 -40.62 -7.07 -20.50
C ASP A 25 -39.64 -8.23 -20.69
N PHE A 26 -39.75 -8.97 -21.79
CA PHE A 26 -38.79 -10.01 -22.16
C PHE A 26 -37.41 -9.44 -22.49
N TYR A 27 -37.34 -8.32 -23.21
CA TYR A 27 -36.08 -7.64 -23.53
C TYR A 27 -35.39 -7.05 -22.30
N VAL A 28 -36.15 -6.48 -21.37
CA VAL A 28 -35.60 -5.94 -20.10
C VAL A 28 -35.11 -7.09 -19.22
N LYS A 29 -35.87 -8.18 -19.07
CA LYS A 29 -35.43 -9.36 -18.30
C LYS A 29 -34.23 -10.05 -18.95
N ALA A 30 -34.21 -10.22 -20.26
CA ALA A 30 -33.08 -10.78 -21.00
C ALA A 30 -31.84 -9.88 -20.93
N GLY A 31 -32.05 -8.56 -20.95
CA GLY A 31 -31.00 -7.55 -20.80
C GLY A 31 -30.33 -7.56 -19.42
N ILE A 32 -31.06 -7.93 -18.35
CA ILE A 32 -30.52 -8.04 -16.98
C ILE A 32 -29.92 -9.43 -16.74
N LEU A 33 -30.50 -10.49 -17.32
CA LEU A 33 -30.03 -11.87 -17.12
C LEU A 33 -28.63 -12.10 -17.70
N HIS A 34 -28.33 -11.46 -18.82
CA HIS A 34 -27.04 -11.56 -19.50
C HIS A 34 -25.85 -11.06 -18.63
N PRO A 35 -25.82 -9.81 -18.11
CA PRO A 35 -24.72 -9.34 -17.27
C PRO A 35 -24.63 -10.08 -15.93
N VAL A 36 -25.76 -10.53 -15.35
CA VAL A 36 -25.76 -11.31 -14.10
C VAL A 36 -25.07 -12.67 -14.29
N THR A 37 -25.43 -13.39 -15.36
CA THR A 37 -24.85 -14.72 -15.65
C THR A 37 -23.37 -14.61 -16.05
N ILE A 38 -23.03 -13.68 -16.95
CA ILE A 38 -21.65 -13.41 -17.37
C ILE A 38 -20.79 -12.93 -16.20
N GLY A 39 -21.30 -12.00 -15.40
CA GLY A 39 -20.58 -11.47 -14.25
C GLY A 39 -20.31 -12.54 -13.20
N SER A 40 -21.28 -13.42 -12.94
CA SER A 40 -21.08 -14.55 -12.02
C SER A 40 -19.98 -15.49 -12.51
N ILE A 41 -19.99 -15.85 -13.80
CA ILE A 41 -18.95 -16.70 -14.40
C ILE A 41 -17.58 -16.01 -14.35
N ALA A 42 -17.50 -14.72 -14.67
CA ALA A 42 -16.26 -13.97 -14.67
C ALA A 42 -15.66 -13.82 -13.26
N VAL A 43 -16.50 -13.58 -12.24
CA VAL A 43 -16.06 -13.51 -10.84
C VAL A 43 -15.57 -14.88 -10.35
N ILE A 44 -16.26 -15.96 -10.67
CA ILE A 44 -15.83 -17.32 -10.31
C ILE A 44 -14.51 -17.66 -11.00
N ALA A 45 -14.37 -17.33 -12.29
CA ALA A 45 -13.13 -17.54 -13.03
C ALA A 45 -11.97 -16.73 -12.41
N LEU A 46 -12.19 -15.44 -12.11
CA LEU A 46 -11.21 -14.59 -11.44
C LEU A 46 -10.79 -15.16 -10.08
N PHE A 47 -11.76 -15.60 -9.26
CA PHE A 47 -11.49 -16.25 -7.99
C PHE A 47 -10.65 -17.53 -8.16
N ALA A 48 -10.98 -18.37 -9.15
CA ALA A 48 -10.20 -19.57 -9.45
C ALA A 48 -8.75 -19.24 -9.84
N TYR A 49 -8.54 -18.23 -10.69
CA TYR A 49 -7.20 -17.78 -11.05
C TYR A 49 -6.42 -17.25 -9.84
N LEU A 50 -7.04 -16.43 -9.00
CA LEU A 50 -6.42 -15.90 -7.78
C LEU A 50 -6.09 -17.03 -6.78
N ARG A 51 -6.95 -18.03 -6.68
CA ARG A 51 -6.75 -19.19 -5.80
C ARG A 51 -5.57 -20.04 -6.24
N LEU A 52 -5.37 -20.23 -7.54
CA LEU A 52 -4.24 -20.99 -8.09
C LEU A 52 -2.89 -20.32 -7.81
N GLY A 53 -2.86 -18.99 -7.68
CA GLY A 53 -1.64 -18.22 -7.35
C GLY A 53 -1.36 -18.07 -5.84
N SER A 54 -2.30 -18.45 -4.97
CA SER A 54 -2.30 -18.09 -3.55
C SER A 54 -1.72 -19.20 -2.64
N ASN A 55 -0.40 -19.39 -2.68
CA ASN A 55 0.32 -20.05 -1.59
C ASN A 55 1.36 -19.12 -0.93
N ARG A 56 1.30 -17.81 -1.17
CA ARG A 56 2.21 -16.85 -0.52
C ARG A 56 1.55 -16.13 0.65
N SER A 57 2.03 -16.52 1.83
CA SER A 57 2.10 -15.86 3.13
C SER A 57 1.82 -14.37 3.15
N ILE A 58 1.07 -13.92 4.18
CA ILE A 58 1.14 -12.76 5.12
C ILE A 58 2.07 -11.55 4.79
N ALA A 59 2.68 -11.46 3.62
CA ALA A 59 3.48 -10.35 3.18
C ALA A 59 2.56 -9.18 2.85
N PRO A 60 2.93 -7.95 3.24
CA PRO A 60 2.17 -6.78 2.84
C PRO A 60 2.11 -6.67 1.32
N ILE A 61 0.91 -6.44 0.79
CA ILE A 61 0.68 -6.24 -0.64
C ILE A 61 1.50 -5.04 -1.14
N THR A 62 2.23 -5.21 -2.24
CA THR A 62 3.00 -4.12 -2.83
C THR A 62 2.06 -3.08 -3.46
N ILE A 63 2.52 -1.83 -3.60
CA ILE A 63 1.74 -0.77 -4.27
C ILE A 63 1.39 -1.17 -5.71
N PHE A 64 2.30 -1.89 -6.37
CA PHE A 64 2.12 -2.40 -7.72
C PHE A 64 1.02 -3.48 -7.80
N ASP A 65 0.98 -4.41 -6.85
CA ASP A 65 -0.12 -5.38 -6.74
C ASP A 65 -1.47 -4.68 -6.53
N TRP A 66 -1.46 -3.59 -5.77
CA TRP A 66 -2.65 -2.75 -5.56
C TRP A 66 -3.15 -2.13 -6.86
N LEU A 67 -2.24 -1.58 -7.68
CA LEU A 67 -2.58 -1.00 -8.98
C LEU A 67 -3.17 -2.05 -9.94
N ILE A 68 -2.58 -3.25 -9.98
CA ILE A 68 -3.10 -4.36 -10.80
C ILE A 68 -4.49 -4.76 -10.33
N ASN A 69 -4.73 -4.86 -9.02
CA ASN A 69 -6.05 -5.20 -8.47
C ASN A 69 -7.13 -4.19 -8.87
N VAL A 70 -6.81 -2.89 -8.85
CA VAL A 70 -7.73 -1.83 -9.33
C VAL A 70 -8.03 -1.99 -10.82
N ALA A 71 -7.00 -2.25 -11.63
CA ALA A 71 -7.17 -2.44 -13.07
C ALA A 71 -7.90 -3.75 -13.41
N LEU A 72 -7.77 -4.81 -12.60
CA LEU A 72 -8.56 -6.04 -12.70
C LEU A 72 -10.06 -5.75 -12.46
N GLY A 73 -10.39 -4.89 -11.50
CA GLY A 73 -11.78 -4.46 -11.26
C GLY A 73 -12.39 -3.74 -12.46
N SER A 74 -11.64 -2.81 -13.06
CA SER A 74 -12.05 -2.10 -14.28
C SER A 74 -12.24 -3.06 -15.46
N THR A 75 -11.30 -3.99 -15.62
CA THR A 75 -11.36 -5.02 -16.66
C THR A 75 -12.58 -5.93 -16.45
N LEU A 76 -12.82 -6.39 -15.22
CA LEU A 76 -13.99 -7.20 -14.87
C LEU A 76 -15.30 -6.49 -15.22
N ALA A 77 -15.43 -5.19 -14.90
CA ALA A 77 -16.59 -4.40 -15.29
C ALA A 77 -16.76 -4.33 -16.83
N GLY A 78 -15.66 -4.21 -17.58
CA GLY A 78 -15.65 -4.29 -19.03
C GLY A 78 -16.13 -5.64 -19.59
N ILE A 79 -15.89 -6.74 -18.87
CA ILE A 79 -16.35 -8.08 -19.26
C ILE A 79 -17.84 -8.24 -19.05
N VAL A 80 -18.36 -7.74 -17.92
CA VAL A 80 -19.79 -7.79 -17.60
C VAL A 80 -20.62 -7.01 -18.63
N ASN A 81 -20.09 -5.87 -19.10
CA ASN A 81 -20.76 -5.01 -20.08
C ASN A 81 -20.45 -5.36 -21.54
N GLY A 82 -19.48 -6.26 -21.78
CA GLY A 82 -19.00 -6.59 -23.12
C GLY A 82 -19.71 -7.79 -23.74
N ASN A 83 -19.61 -7.91 -25.07
CA ASN A 83 -20.23 -9.01 -25.83
C ASN A 83 -19.33 -10.25 -25.98
N SER A 84 -18.07 -10.20 -25.50
CA SER A 84 -17.11 -11.30 -25.70
C SER A 84 -16.42 -11.72 -24.41
N LEU A 85 -16.94 -12.77 -23.79
CA LEU A 85 -16.36 -13.44 -22.63
C LEU A 85 -14.91 -13.86 -22.86
N VAL A 86 -14.58 -14.40 -24.04
CA VAL A 86 -13.25 -14.93 -24.36
C VAL A 86 -12.18 -13.83 -24.30
N ARG A 87 -12.47 -12.65 -24.88
CA ARG A 87 -11.56 -11.50 -24.82
C ARG A 87 -11.39 -11.01 -23.38
N GLY A 88 -12.47 -11.04 -22.62
CA GLY A 88 -12.48 -10.75 -21.19
C GLY A 88 -11.57 -11.67 -20.38
N LEU A 89 -11.80 -12.97 -20.46
CA LEU A 89 -10.99 -13.97 -19.76
C LEU A 89 -9.52 -13.90 -20.17
N LEU A 90 -9.23 -13.66 -21.45
CA LEU A 90 -7.85 -13.48 -21.92
C LEU A 90 -7.20 -12.26 -21.27
N SER A 91 -7.90 -11.12 -21.20
CA SER A 91 -7.37 -9.91 -20.55
C SER A 91 -7.11 -10.09 -19.05
N LEU A 92 -8.02 -10.75 -18.33
CA LEU A 92 -7.82 -11.12 -16.92
C LEU A 92 -6.62 -12.06 -16.76
N GLY A 93 -6.52 -13.08 -17.62
CA GLY A 93 -5.40 -14.02 -17.61
C GLY A 93 -4.06 -13.33 -17.89
N THR A 94 -4.00 -12.37 -18.81
CA THR A 94 -2.79 -11.59 -19.09
C THR A 94 -2.40 -10.71 -17.90
N MET A 95 -3.34 -10.01 -17.27
CA MET A 95 -3.06 -9.19 -16.08
C MET A 95 -2.57 -10.04 -14.90
N LEU A 96 -3.24 -11.16 -14.63
CA LEU A 96 -2.84 -12.09 -13.55
C LEU A 96 -1.50 -12.76 -13.87
N GLY A 97 -1.25 -13.11 -15.13
CA GLY A 97 0.04 -13.58 -15.59
C GLY A 97 1.15 -12.56 -15.34
N PHE A 98 0.88 -11.28 -15.59
CA PHE A 98 1.81 -10.20 -15.29
C PHE A 98 2.07 -10.05 -13.79
N GLN A 99 1.03 -10.18 -12.95
CA GLN A 99 1.19 -10.20 -11.50
C GLN A 99 2.04 -11.38 -11.01
N PHE A 100 1.83 -12.57 -11.59
CA PHE A 100 2.65 -13.74 -11.29
C PHE A 100 4.11 -13.56 -11.74
N ILE A 101 4.33 -13.01 -12.93
CA ILE A 101 5.67 -12.71 -13.45
C ILE A 101 6.38 -11.73 -12.52
N THR A 102 5.75 -10.62 -12.15
CA THR A 102 6.36 -9.61 -11.27
C THR A 102 6.67 -10.17 -9.88
N SER A 103 5.76 -10.94 -9.27
CA SER A 103 6.02 -11.63 -7.99
C SER A 103 7.14 -12.67 -8.08
N THR A 104 7.23 -13.39 -9.21
CA THR A 104 8.30 -14.36 -9.44
C THR A 104 9.63 -13.66 -9.67
N MET A 105 9.65 -12.58 -10.46
CA MET A 105 10.82 -11.76 -10.71
C MET A 105 11.34 -11.14 -9.41
N ALA A 106 10.45 -10.59 -8.56
CA ALA A 106 10.83 -10.01 -7.27
C ALA A 106 11.57 -11.01 -6.37
N CYS A 107 11.15 -12.28 -6.35
CA CYS A 107 11.81 -13.31 -5.53
C CYS A 107 13.00 -14.01 -6.21
N ARG A 108 13.06 -14.00 -7.55
CA ARG A 108 14.16 -14.60 -8.30
C ARG A 108 15.35 -13.67 -8.42
N PHE A 109 15.10 -12.36 -8.47
CA PHE A 109 16.10 -11.31 -8.62
C PHE A 109 16.33 -10.59 -7.29
N ASN A 110 17.04 -11.22 -6.35
CA ASN A 110 17.51 -10.62 -5.09
C ASN A 110 18.67 -9.60 -5.29
N GLY A 111 18.58 -8.71 -6.28
CA GLY A 111 19.67 -7.79 -6.62
C GLY A 111 19.22 -6.48 -7.26
N HIS A 112 20.07 -5.87 -8.09
CA HIS A 112 19.89 -4.57 -8.76
C HIS A 112 18.67 -4.45 -9.68
N LEU A 113 17.81 -5.47 -9.81
CA LEU A 113 16.52 -5.38 -10.49
C LEU A 113 15.33 -5.35 -9.52
N SER A 114 15.54 -5.73 -8.26
CA SER A 114 14.52 -5.70 -7.21
C SER A 114 14.03 -4.27 -6.97
N TRP A 115 14.92 -3.26 -6.99
CA TRP A 115 14.54 -1.85 -6.79
C TRP A 115 13.51 -1.33 -7.78
N LEU A 116 13.43 -1.91 -8.98
CA LEU A 116 12.47 -1.51 -10.01
C LEU A 116 11.04 -1.95 -9.66
N PHE A 117 10.90 -3.07 -8.93
CA PHE A 117 9.62 -3.66 -8.55
C PHE A 117 9.26 -3.44 -7.08
N GLN A 118 10.27 -3.29 -6.21
CA GLN A 118 10.14 -3.17 -4.77
C GLN A 118 11.16 -2.15 -4.26
N SER A 119 10.69 -1.07 -3.65
CA SER A 119 11.59 -0.12 -3.01
C SER A 119 12.28 -0.77 -1.82
N PRO A 120 13.59 -0.56 -1.61
CA PRO A 120 14.27 -1.09 -0.43
C PRO A 120 13.71 -0.45 0.84
N PRO A 121 13.72 -1.17 1.98
CA PRO A 121 13.33 -0.60 3.26
C PRO A 121 14.23 0.59 3.60
N LEU A 122 13.62 1.66 4.11
CA LEU A 122 14.30 2.93 4.39
C LEU A 122 14.19 3.28 5.87
N VAL A 123 15.32 3.56 6.51
CA VAL A 123 15.32 4.02 7.91
C VAL A 123 15.11 5.53 7.96
N ILE A 124 14.10 5.97 8.71
CA ILE A 124 13.73 7.38 8.86
C ILE A 124 13.94 7.91 10.28
N ALA A 125 14.02 7.05 11.28
CA ALA A 125 14.45 7.41 12.62
C ALA A 125 15.37 6.32 13.18
N PHE A 126 16.38 6.73 13.93
CA PHE A 126 17.39 5.86 14.51
C PHE A 126 17.76 6.38 15.90
N ARG A 127 17.64 5.53 16.93
CA ARG A 127 17.99 5.80 18.33
C ARG A 127 17.47 7.14 18.86
N GLY A 128 16.19 7.38 18.65
CA GLY A 128 15.50 8.58 19.07
C GLY A 128 15.80 9.85 18.27
N MET A 129 16.53 9.74 17.15
CA MET A 129 16.82 10.86 16.24
C MET A 129 16.09 10.68 14.91
N MET A 130 15.50 11.76 14.40
CA MET A 130 14.87 11.79 13.07
C MET A 130 15.90 12.07 11.99
N LEU A 131 15.97 11.20 10.98
CA LEU A 131 16.80 11.40 9.79
C LEU A 131 16.08 12.35 8.82
N THR A 132 16.02 13.63 9.18
CA THR A 132 15.26 14.65 8.46
C THR A 132 15.65 14.77 6.99
N GLU A 133 16.94 14.59 6.66
CA GLU A 133 17.42 14.65 5.28
C GLU A 133 16.86 13.50 4.42
N VAL A 134 16.82 12.29 5.00
CA VAL A 134 16.25 11.10 4.37
C VAL A 134 14.74 11.27 4.19
N MET A 135 14.05 11.78 5.23
CA MET A 135 12.62 12.06 5.17
C MET A 135 12.27 13.08 4.07
N LYS A 136 13.02 14.18 3.96
CA LYS A 136 12.84 15.19 2.91
C LYS A 136 13.04 14.61 1.51
N LYS A 137 14.08 13.82 1.30
CA LYS A 137 14.37 13.16 0.00
C LYS A 137 13.22 12.25 -0.43
N HIS A 138 12.59 11.57 0.51
CA HIS A 138 11.48 10.65 0.28
C HIS A 138 10.09 11.27 0.50
N ARG A 139 10.01 12.60 0.64
CA ARG A 139 8.76 13.39 0.79
C ARG A 139 7.89 12.95 1.97
N ILE A 140 8.50 12.49 3.06
CA ILE A 140 7.79 12.13 4.30
C ILE A 140 7.79 13.34 5.24
N SER A 141 6.63 13.69 5.75
CA SER A 141 6.47 14.76 6.73
C SER A 141 6.73 14.25 8.14
N ASN A 142 7.19 15.14 9.04
CA ASN A 142 7.22 14.85 10.47
C ASN A 142 5.83 14.46 11.01
N THR A 143 4.76 14.98 10.38
CA THR A 143 3.39 14.62 10.74
C THR A 143 3.06 13.15 10.43
N ASP A 144 3.64 12.58 9.36
CA ASP A 144 3.44 11.18 8.98
C ASP A 144 4.14 10.25 9.98
N LEU A 145 5.38 10.57 10.33
CA LEU A 145 6.12 9.85 11.37
C LEU A 145 5.40 9.92 12.71
N ASN A 146 4.98 11.11 13.15
CA ASN A 146 4.23 11.28 14.39
C ASN A 146 2.88 10.55 14.38
N ALA A 147 2.22 10.44 13.21
CA ALA A 147 1.01 9.62 13.08
C ALA A 147 1.31 8.13 13.25
N ALA A 148 2.41 7.64 12.67
CA ALA A 148 2.85 6.25 12.85
C ALA A 148 3.24 5.94 14.30
N LEU A 149 3.94 6.85 14.98
CA LEU A 149 4.26 6.72 16.41
C LEU A 149 2.98 6.60 17.25
N ARG A 150 1.99 7.47 17.00
CA ARG A 150 0.69 7.41 17.69
C ARG A 150 -0.05 6.10 17.42
N ALA A 151 -0.01 5.59 16.19
CA ALA A 151 -0.64 4.31 15.84
C ALA A 151 -0.04 3.13 16.64
N GLN A 152 1.21 3.25 17.09
CA GLN A 152 1.89 2.27 17.94
C GLN A 152 1.93 2.66 19.43
N ASN A 153 1.14 3.64 19.87
CA ASN A 153 1.11 4.15 21.25
C ASN A 153 2.45 4.71 21.75
N VAL A 154 3.33 5.15 20.85
CA VAL A 154 4.58 5.82 21.20
C VAL A 154 4.35 7.33 21.20
N VAL A 155 4.56 7.96 22.35
CA VAL A 155 4.35 9.42 22.52
C VAL A 155 5.63 10.19 22.30
N ASN A 156 6.78 9.63 22.70
CA ASN A 156 8.06 10.30 22.63
C ASN A 156 9.00 9.53 21.69
N ILE A 157 9.56 10.25 20.72
CA ILE A 157 10.50 9.68 19.76
C ILE A 157 11.77 9.13 20.43
N CYS A 158 12.17 9.62 21.60
CA CYS A 158 13.31 9.10 22.34
C CYS A 158 13.17 7.63 22.76
N GLN A 159 11.94 7.08 22.75
CA GLN A 159 11.68 5.67 23.04
C GLN A 159 11.88 4.77 21.80
N VAL A 160 12.06 5.38 20.62
CA VAL A 160 12.18 4.68 19.34
C VAL A 160 13.63 4.29 19.10
N GLU A 161 13.89 3.00 18.96
CA GLU A 161 15.19 2.49 18.52
C GLU A 161 15.34 2.66 17.01
N CYS A 162 14.29 2.34 16.25
CA CYS A 162 14.32 2.42 14.80
C CYS A 162 12.92 2.63 14.23
N ALA A 163 12.79 3.50 13.22
CA ALA A 163 11.59 3.58 12.39
C ALA A 163 11.96 3.33 10.93
N ILE A 164 11.26 2.38 10.31
CA ILE A 164 11.54 1.87 8.97
C ILE A 164 10.30 2.05 8.11
N ILE A 165 10.50 2.58 6.91
CA ILE A 165 9.49 2.56 5.85
C ILE A 165 9.65 1.27 5.08
N GLU A 166 8.58 0.49 5.09
CA GLU A 166 8.47 -0.74 4.34
C GLU A 166 8.12 -0.47 2.86
N PRO A 167 8.37 -1.42 1.95
CA PRO A 167 8.16 -1.22 0.50
C PRO A 167 6.71 -0.95 0.08
N ASN A 168 5.75 -1.31 0.94
CA ASN A 168 4.32 -1.01 0.79
C ASN A 168 3.96 0.42 1.24
N GLY A 169 4.92 1.19 1.77
CA GLY A 169 4.73 2.54 2.30
C GLY A 169 4.31 2.61 3.76
N THR A 170 4.18 1.47 4.47
CA THR A 170 3.86 1.49 5.90
C THR A 170 5.09 1.80 6.72
N ILE A 171 4.91 2.59 7.78
CA ILE A 171 5.97 2.89 8.75
C ILE A 171 5.89 1.89 9.89
N THR A 172 6.92 1.08 10.04
CA THR A 172 7.11 0.18 11.18
C THR A 172 8.04 0.86 12.18
N VAL A 173 7.63 0.90 13.44
CA VAL A 173 8.41 1.49 14.53
C VAL A 173 8.83 0.36 15.47
N PHE A 174 10.06 0.43 15.98
CA PHE A 174 10.59 -0.46 16.99
C PHE A 174 11.05 0.39 18.17
N THR A 175 10.53 0.09 19.35
CA THR A 175 10.94 0.77 20.58
C THR A 175 12.09 0.03 21.28
N SER A 176 12.93 0.76 22.00
CA SER A 176 14.03 0.13 22.76
C SER A 176 13.49 -0.86 23.80
N LYS A 177 12.32 -0.57 24.38
CA LYS A 177 11.63 -1.46 25.34
C LYS A 177 11.20 -2.79 24.71
N GLU A 178 10.63 -2.77 23.50
CA GLU A 178 10.21 -4.01 22.82
C GLU A 178 11.39 -4.92 22.49
N LEU A 179 12.54 -4.35 22.12
CA LEU A 179 13.76 -5.13 21.88
C LEU A 179 14.29 -5.76 23.18
N GLU A 180 14.26 -5.01 24.29
CA GLU A 180 14.65 -5.53 25.61
C GLU A 180 13.71 -6.65 26.09
N ASP A 181 12.40 -6.43 26.01
CA ASP A 181 11.36 -7.38 26.46
C ASP A 181 11.40 -8.69 25.65
N ALA A 182 11.70 -8.61 24.35
CA ALA A 182 11.81 -9.78 23.48
C ALA A 182 13.08 -10.62 23.72
N LYS A 183 14.07 -10.11 24.49
CA LYS A 183 15.43 -10.67 24.60
C LYS A 183 16.08 -10.93 23.23
N VAL A 184 15.64 -10.20 22.21
CA VAL A 184 16.15 -10.30 20.85
C VAL A 184 17.29 -9.31 20.74
N SER A 185 18.48 -9.77 20.40
CA SER A 185 19.59 -8.86 20.10
C SER A 185 19.19 -7.95 18.93
N PRO A 186 19.69 -6.70 18.87
CA PRO A 186 19.43 -5.79 17.75
C PRO A 186 19.84 -6.36 16.37
N ASP A 187 20.49 -7.53 16.34
CA ASP A 187 20.88 -8.27 15.15
C ASP A 187 19.74 -8.56 14.17
N VAL A 188 18.49 -8.66 14.65
CA VAL A 188 17.32 -8.79 13.75
C VAL A 188 17.15 -7.56 12.87
N LEU A 189 17.51 -6.37 13.37
CA LEU A 189 17.48 -5.13 12.59
C LEU A 189 18.67 -5.00 11.64
N LEU A 190 19.79 -5.72 11.87
CA LEU A 190 20.93 -5.76 10.94
C LEU A 190 20.59 -6.46 9.61
N ALA A 191 19.50 -7.22 9.55
CA ALA A 191 18.97 -7.77 8.31
C ALA A 191 18.50 -6.66 7.34
N VAL A 192 18.18 -5.47 7.85
CA VAL A 192 17.83 -4.30 7.05
C VAL A 192 19.12 -3.59 6.63
N PRO A 193 19.49 -3.58 5.34
CA PRO A 193 20.78 -3.03 4.88
C PRO A 193 20.97 -1.57 5.25
N ALA A 194 19.88 -0.78 5.23
CA ALA A 194 19.90 0.62 5.61
C ALA A 194 20.17 0.83 7.11
N TYR A 195 19.65 -0.04 7.98
CA TYR A 195 19.94 0.02 9.42
C TYR A 195 21.39 -0.37 9.70
N LYS A 196 21.86 -1.45 9.07
CA LYS A 196 23.26 -1.89 9.19
C LYS A 196 24.25 -0.79 8.79
N ALA A 197 24.00 -0.09 7.69
CA ALA A 197 24.86 1.00 7.24
C ALA A 197 24.98 2.13 8.29
N LEU A 198 23.88 2.49 8.95
CA LEU A 198 23.88 3.51 10.01
C LEU A 198 24.64 3.06 11.27
N VAL A 199 24.49 1.78 11.64
CA VAL A 199 25.24 1.19 12.75
C VAL A 199 26.74 1.12 12.43
N ASP A 200 27.11 0.74 11.20
CA ASP A 200 28.51 0.68 10.76
C ASP A 200 29.15 2.08 10.70
N GLU A 201 28.40 3.11 10.28
CA GLU A 201 28.83 4.51 10.34
C GLU A 201 29.07 4.98 11.80
N GLU A 202 28.15 4.68 12.72
CA GLU A 202 28.29 5.04 14.14
C GLU A 202 29.49 4.32 14.80
N ASN A 203 29.67 3.03 14.49
CA ASN A 203 30.79 2.23 14.99
C ASN A 203 32.14 2.70 14.40
N GLY A 204 32.17 3.12 13.13
CA GLY A 204 33.35 3.69 12.48
C GLY A 204 33.71 5.09 12.96
N LEU A 205 32.74 5.86 13.46
CA LEU A 205 32.92 7.21 14.03
C LEU A 205 33.16 7.21 15.55
N GLY A 206 33.38 6.05 16.17
CA GLY A 206 33.67 5.96 17.61
C GLY A 206 32.48 6.29 18.52
N GLY A 207 31.25 6.00 18.09
CA GLY A 207 30.04 6.22 18.90
C GLY A 207 29.50 7.65 18.85
N VAL A 208 29.94 8.46 17.89
CA VAL A 208 29.40 9.82 17.69
C VAL A 208 28.07 9.73 16.96
N ARG A 209 27.01 10.11 17.66
CA ARG A 209 25.64 10.17 17.15
C ARG A 209 25.56 11.01 15.86
N PRO A 210 25.00 10.49 14.75
CA PRO A 210 24.88 11.25 13.51
C PRO A 210 23.84 12.37 13.68
N GLY A 211 24.29 13.63 13.80
CA GLY A 211 23.37 14.77 13.83
C GLY A 211 23.79 16.04 14.58
N LYS A 212 25.04 16.24 15.00
CA LYS A 212 25.45 17.56 15.51
C LYS A 212 25.94 18.43 14.33
N THR A 213 25.03 19.18 13.72
CA THR A 213 25.41 20.32 12.88
C THR A 213 26.28 21.26 13.72
N ARG A 214 27.55 21.36 13.34
CA ARG A 214 28.56 22.24 13.92
C ARG A 214 28.28 23.67 13.45
N SER A 215 27.61 24.46 14.29
CA SER A 215 27.82 25.91 14.30
C SER A 215 28.99 26.18 15.24
N GLU A 216 29.97 26.92 14.73
CA GLU A 216 31.23 27.26 15.40
C GLU A 216 31.01 28.23 16.57
N ASP A 217 32.03 28.25 17.45
CA ASP A 217 32.30 29.20 18.55
C ASP A 217 31.56 28.98 19.89
N GLU A 218 32.21 28.25 20.83
CA GLU A 218 32.68 28.86 22.09
C GLU A 218 33.52 27.87 22.95
N GLU A 219 34.34 28.48 23.78
CA GLU A 219 35.56 28.01 24.42
C GLU A 219 35.30 27.35 25.78
N GLN A 220 35.99 26.23 26.04
CA GLN A 220 36.38 25.63 27.35
C GLN A 220 35.45 25.73 28.58
N THR A 221 34.98 24.57 29.08
CA THR A 221 35.36 23.98 30.40
C THR A 221 34.73 22.58 30.60
N PRO A 222 35.33 21.66 31.38
CA PRO A 222 34.91 20.27 31.46
C PRO A 222 34.18 19.98 32.79
N GLU A 223 32.85 19.86 32.78
CA GLU A 223 32.12 19.09 33.79
C GLU A 223 30.64 18.90 33.41
N SER A 224 30.06 17.79 33.85
CA SER A 224 28.66 17.34 33.66
C SER A 224 28.33 16.66 32.31
N SER A 225 28.73 15.40 32.27
CA SER A 225 28.00 14.36 31.54
C SER A 225 26.53 14.33 32.01
N LYS A 226 25.60 14.28 31.04
CA LYS A 226 24.13 14.23 31.15
C LYS A 226 23.37 15.56 31.12
N GLU A 227 23.34 16.23 29.97
CA GLU A 227 22.17 17.03 29.55
C GLU A 227 22.50 17.59 28.17
N ASN A 228 21.95 16.98 27.11
CA ASN A 228 21.73 17.63 25.82
C ASN A 228 21.04 16.60 24.90
N CYS A 229 19.81 16.27 25.28
CA CYS A 229 18.83 15.74 24.33
C CYS A 229 18.20 16.94 23.62
N ALA A 230 17.80 16.76 22.36
CA ALA A 230 16.89 17.65 21.61
C ALA A 230 15.49 17.83 22.26
N CYS A 231 15.36 17.46 23.54
CA CYS A 231 14.21 17.64 24.41
C CYS A 231 14.12 19.09 24.91
N SER A 232 15.25 19.79 25.06
CA SER A 232 15.26 21.20 25.50
C SER A 232 14.51 22.11 24.53
N ASP A 233 14.65 21.88 23.22
CA ASP A 233 14.04 22.72 22.20
C ASP A 233 12.52 22.51 22.08
N MET A 234 12.02 21.32 22.45
CA MET A 234 10.58 21.03 22.47
C MET A 234 9.89 21.47 23.77
N ASP A 235 10.57 21.39 24.92
CA ASP A 235 10.05 21.91 26.19
C ASP A 235 9.96 23.44 26.18
N GLU A 236 10.90 24.11 25.52
CA GLU A 236 10.88 25.57 25.36
C GLU A 236 9.78 26.04 24.39
N ALA A 237 9.48 25.26 23.34
CA ALA A 237 8.35 25.51 22.45
C ALA A 237 6.99 25.25 23.13
N ALA A 238 6.90 24.25 24.01
CA ALA A 238 5.69 23.96 24.78
C ALA A 238 5.40 25.04 25.84
N LYS A 239 6.44 25.62 26.47
CA LYS A 239 6.30 26.74 27.42
C LYS A 239 5.90 28.06 26.77
N LYS A 240 6.21 28.29 25.49
CA LYS A 240 5.80 29.49 24.74
C LYS A 240 4.34 29.46 24.26
N ALA A 241 3.65 28.32 24.41
CA ALA A 241 2.28 28.13 23.97
C ALA A 241 1.25 28.07 25.12
N SER A 242 1.66 28.32 26.38
CA SER A 242 0.78 28.51 27.55
C SER A 242 0.73 29.96 28.00
#